data_AF-A0AAD7YBJ8-F1
#
_entry.id   AF-A0AAD7YBJ8-F1
#
_cell.length_a   1.000
_cell.length_b   1.000
_cell.length_c   1.000
_cell.angle_alpha   90.00
_cell.angle_beta   90.00
_cell.angle_gamma   90.00
#
_symmetry.space_group_name_H-M   'P 1'
#
loop_
_entity.id
_entity.type
_entity.pdbx_description
1 polymer ?
#
loop_
_entity_poly.entity_id
_entity_poly.type
_entity_poly.pdbx_seq_one_letter_code
_entity_poly.pdbx_strand_id
1 'polypeptide(L)'
;MDSCKYVHYEVDNSDPNANAPKLAETASKGAHNGTTMVAKPDGVLTLTPPQWIQCDLRYLDMTFLGKFAVIMADPPWDIHMELPYGTMSDDEMRCLGVPQLQDSGLIFLWVTGRAMELGRECLKLWGYERVDELIWVKTNQLQRIIRTGRTGHWLNHGKEHCLVGMKGSPENLNRGLDCDVIVAEVRATSHKPDEIYGIIERLSPGTRKIELFGRPHNVQPNWITLGNQVDGVRLVDPELIGAFKKRYPDGNCMAPPPPDPGLA
;
A
#
# COMPACT_ATOMS: atom_id res chain seq x y z
N MET A 1 -23.67 -24.69 -10.33
CA MET A 1 -22.81 -25.23 -9.25
C MET A 1 -21.82 -24.14 -8.93
N ASP A 2 -22.20 -23.27 -7.99
CA ASP A 2 -21.33 -22.21 -7.49
C ASP A 2 -20.23 -22.85 -6.66
N SER A 3 -19.01 -22.90 -7.21
CA SER A 3 -17.85 -23.37 -6.46
C SER A 3 -17.40 -22.25 -5.54
N CYS A 4 -17.56 -22.48 -4.24
CA CYS A 4 -16.98 -21.66 -3.20
C CYS A 4 -15.45 -21.59 -3.42
N LYS A 5 -14.93 -20.39 -3.70
CA LYS A 5 -13.50 -20.12 -3.99
C LYS A 5 -12.65 -19.83 -2.76
N TYR A 6 -13.20 -20.00 -1.56
CA TYR A 6 -12.50 -19.65 -0.33
C TYR A 6 -12.33 -20.89 0.54
N VAL A 7 -11.08 -21.13 0.96
CA VAL A 7 -10.77 -22.08 2.03
C VAL A 7 -11.27 -21.45 3.33
N HIS A 8 -12.30 -22.03 3.91
CA HIS A 8 -12.68 -21.76 5.28
C HIS A 8 -11.68 -22.49 6.17
N TYR A 9 -10.97 -21.78 7.04
CA TYR A 9 -10.27 -22.39 8.16
C TYR A 9 -11.01 -22.07 9.45
N GLU A 10 -11.12 -23.07 10.31
CA GLU A 10 -11.59 -22.95 11.68
C GLU A 10 -10.36 -23.11 12.59
N VAL A 11 -10.19 -22.22 13.56
CA VAL A 11 -9.10 -22.31 14.52
C VAL A 11 -9.54 -23.31 15.59
N ASP A 12 -8.87 -24.46 15.63
CA ASP A 12 -9.11 -25.49 16.63
C ASP A 12 -8.67 -24.95 18.00
N ASN A 13 -9.63 -24.63 18.88
CA ASN A 13 -9.37 -24.08 20.23
C ASN A 13 -8.95 -25.17 21.24
N SER A 14 -8.44 -26.31 20.76
CA SER A 14 -7.86 -27.33 21.62
C SER A 14 -6.49 -26.86 22.11
N ASP A 15 -6.44 -26.33 23.32
CA ASP A 15 -5.21 -25.95 24.01
C ASP A 15 -4.31 -27.20 24.22
N PRO A 16 -3.16 -27.31 23.54
CA PRO A 16 -2.29 -28.49 23.65
C PRO A 16 -1.58 -28.56 25.02
N ASN A 17 -1.81 -27.60 25.92
CA ASN A 17 -1.11 -27.48 27.19
C ASN A 17 -2.01 -27.58 28.45
N ALA A 18 -3.23 -28.11 28.30
CA ALA A 18 -4.20 -28.23 29.41
C ALA A 18 -3.76 -29.13 30.60
N ASN A 19 -2.57 -29.76 30.57
CA ASN A 19 -2.08 -30.66 31.63
C ASN A 19 -0.68 -30.33 32.18
N ALA A 20 -0.15 -29.11 32.01
CA ALA A 20 1.11 -28.72 32.65
C ALA A 20 0.87 -28.04 34.02
N PRO A 21 1.59 -28.42 35.10
CA PRO A 21 1.42 -27.82 36.43
C PRO A 21 1.99 -26.40 36.48
N LYS A 22 1.22 -25.47 37.03
CA LYS A 22 1.58 -24.05 37.21
C LYS A 22 2.76 -23.87 38.17
N LEU A 23 3.81 -23.19 37.73
CA LEU A 23 4.83 -22.60 38.61
C LEU A 23 4.61 -21.08 38.74
N ALA A 24 4.84 -20.57 39.96
CA ALA A 24 4.46 -19.25 40.43
C ALA A 24 5.32 -18.08 39.89
N GLU A 25 4.73 -16.89 39.98
CA GLU A 25 5.14 -15.55 39.53
C GLU A 25 6.54 -15.07 39.97
N THR A 26 7.12 -14.16 39.20
CA THR A 26 7.72 -12.92 39.75
C THR A 26 7.59 -11.77 38.75
N ALA A 27 7.03 -10.66 39.23
CA ALA A 27 6.82 -9.43 38.47
C ALA A 27 8.05 -8.52 38.51
N SER A 28 8.38 -7.87 37.38
CA SER A 28 9.20 -6.65 37.37
C SER A 28 8.52 -5.59 36.51
N LYS A 29 8.34 -4.40 37.09
CA LYS A 29 7.70 -3.22 36.49
C LYS A 29 8.73 -2.47 35.64
N GLY A 30 8.39 -2.20 34.38
CA GLY A 30 9.05 -1.20 33.54
C GLY A 30 7.99 -0.34 32.87
N ALA A 31 7.97 0.95 33.19
CA ALA A 31 7.03 1.93 32.66
C ALA A 31 7.54 2.50 31.34
N HIS A 32 6.73 2.46 30.27
CA HIS A 32 6.85 3.41 29.17
C HIS A 32 5.51 3.70 28.49
N ASN A 33 5.36 4.97 28.13
CA ASN A 33 4.15 5.65 27.73
C ASN A 33 3.65 5.23 26.33
N GLY A 34 2.37 4.89 26.26
CA GLY A 34 1.43 5.59 25.38
C GLY A 34 1.43 5.25 23.88
N THR A 35 1.23 3.99 23.52
CA THR A 35 0.60 3.63 22.23
C THR A 35 -0.75 3.03 22.56
N THR A 36 -1.84 3.79 22.37
CA THR A 36 -3.19 3.30 22.62
C THR A 36 -3.59 2.37 21.47
N MET A 37 -3.19 1.11 21.56
CA MET A 37 -3.87 0.05 20.82
C MET A 37 -5.24 -0.14 21.47
N VAL A 38 -6.30 0.31 20.82
CA VAL A 38 -7.65 -0.14 21.20
C VAL A 38 -7.82 -1.55 20.62
N ALA A 39 -7.25 -2.53 21.31
CA ALA A 39 -7.68 -3.91 21.14
C ALA A 39 -9.12 -3.98 21.64
N LYS A 40 -10.09 -4.08 20.73
CA LYS A 40 -11.46 -4.43 21.12
C LYS A 40 -11.45 -5.86 21.68
N PRO A 41 -12.23 -6.18 22.73
CA PRO A 41 -12.01 -7.38 23.54
C PRO A 41 -12.37 -8.74 22.90
N ASP A 42 -12.81 -8.81 21.63
CA ASP A 42 -13.50 -10.00 21.13
C ASP A 42 -12.92 -10.65 19.86
N GLY A 43 -11.68 -10.32 19.47
CA GLY A 43 -11.07 -10.94 18.27
C GLY A 43 -11.75 -10.59 16.93
N VAL A 44 -12.78 -9.73 16.94
CA VAL A 44 -13.47 -9.25 15.74
C VAL A 44 -12.65 -8.13 15.10
N LEU A 45 -11.97 -8.43 14.00
CA LEU A 45 -11.32 -7.44 13.14
C LEU A 45 -12.41 -6.51 12.57
N THR A 46 -12.50 -5.28 13.09
CA THR A 46 -13.40 -4.26 12.53
C THR A 46 -12.73 -3.65 11.30
N LEU A 47 -13.26 -3.92 10.11
CA LEU A 47 -12.78 -3.28 8.89
C LEU A 47 -13.22 -1.81 8.85
N THR A 48 -12.28 -0.91 8.60
CA THR A 48 -12.61 0.49 8.31
C THR A 48 -13.16 0.58 6.90
N PRO A 49 -14.30 1.25 6.66
CA PRO A 49 -14.81 1.45 5.31
C PRO A 49 -13.78 2.12 4.39
N PRO A 50 -13.89 1.93 3.06
CA PRO A 50 -12.98 2.57 2.11
C PRO A 50 -13.00 4.10 2.21
N GLN A 51 -11.83 4.70 2.09
CA GLN A 51 -11.59 6.14 2.16
C GLN A 51 -10.73 6.60 0.97
N TRP A 52 -10.92 7.83 0.51
CA TRP A 52 -10.12 8.38 -0.59
C TRP A 52 -10.07 9.91 -0.58
N ILE A 53 -9.05 10.45 -1.23
CA ILE A 53 -8.87 11.89 -1.43
C ILE A 53 -8.45 12.13 -2.88
N GLN A 54 -9.27 12.87 -3.61
CA GLN A 54 -8.91 13.39 -4.92
C GLN A 54 -7.83 14.46 -4.76
N CYS A 55 -6.63 14.18 -5.23
CA CYS A 55 -5.48 15.05 -5.01
C CYS A 55 -4.41 14.90 -6.10
N ASP A 56 -3.58 15.93 -6.22
CA ASP A 56 -2.29 15.83 -6.88
C ASP A 56 -1.23 15.50 -5.82
N LEU A 57 -0.63 14.30 -5.91
CA LEU A 57 0.32 13.82 -4.92
C LEU A 57 1.60 14.67 -4.82
N ARG A 58 1.88 15.52 -5.81
CA ARG A 58 2.99 16.48 -5.76
C ARG A 58 2.75 17.61 -4.76
N TYR A 59 1.49 17.94 -4.50
CA TYR A 59 1.09 19.10 -3.71
C TYR A 59 0.42 18.73 -2.39
N LEU A 60 -0.09 17.50 -2.27
CA LEU A 60 -0.70 17.02 -1.04
C LEU A 60 0.33 16.94 0.09
N ASP A 61 0.15 17.76 1.12
CA ASP A 61 0.80 17.60 2.41
C ASP A 61 0.40 16.25 3.03
N MET A 62 1.35 15.33 3.12
CA MET A 62 1.10 13.98 3.63
C MET A 62 1.15 13.89 5.16
N THR A 63 1.57 14.95 5.87
CA THR A 63 1.78 14.91 7.33
C THR A 63 0.50 14.70 8.13
N PHE A 64 -0.64 15.23 7.65
CA PHE A 64 -1.92 15.14 8.36
C PHE A 64 -2.56 13.74 8.24
N LEU A 65 -2.09 12.91 7.31
CA LEU A 65 -2.66 11.59 7.05
C LEU A 65 -2.35 10.60 8.17
N GLY A 66 -1.40 10.90 9.06
CA GLY A 66 -0.95 9.96 10.10
C GLY A 66 -0.05 8.86 9.54
N LYS A 67 0.04 7.74 10.26
CA LYS A 67 0.93 6.63 9.91
C LYS A 67 0.17 5.43 9.35
N PHE A 68 0.85 4.65 8.52
CA PHE A 68 0.34 3.46 7.86
C PHE A 68 1.29 2.29 8.08
N ALA A 69 0.73 1.08 8.18
CA ALA A 69 1.54 -0.14 8.28
C ALA A 69 2.04 -0.60 6.91
N VAL A 70 1.26 -0.32 5.86
CA VAL A 70 1.59 -0.65 4.48
C VAL A 70 1.27 0.54 3.57
N ILE A 71 2.23 0.88 2.73
CA ILE A 71 2.08 1.81 1.60
C ILE A 71 2.11 0.99 0.31
N MET A 72 1.22 1.27 -0.64
CA MET A 72 1.33 0.76 -2.01
C MET A 72 1.35 1.94 -2.99
N ALA A 73 2.14 1.87 -4.05
CA ALA A 73 2.18 2.89 -5.08
C ALA A 73 2.33 2.28 -6.48
N ASP A 74 1.55 2.79 -7.44
CA ASP A 74 1.71 2.54 -8.88
C ASP A 74 1.96 3.87 -9.62
N PRO A 75 3.17 4.44 -9.52
CA PRO A 75 3.42 5.78 -10.01
C PRO A 75 3.42 5.88 -11.55
N PRO A 76 3.03 7.04 -12.11
CA PRO A 76 3.12 7.30 -13.53
C PRO A 76 4.57 7.69 -13.92
N TRP A 77 5.49 6.72 -13.81
CA TRP A 77 6.92 6.93 -14.07
C TRP A 77 7.18 7.54 -15.46
N ASP A 78 8.08 8.53 -15.54
CA ASP A 78 8.70 8.90 -16.81
C ASP A 78 9.72 7.83 -17.24
N ILE A 79 9.28 6.96 -18.14
CA ILE A 79 10.09 5.88 -18.69
C ILE A 79 10.86 6.29 -19.96
N HIS A 80 10.89 7.58 -20.30
CA HIS A 80 11.50 8.12 -21.53
C HIS A 80 10.87 7.55 -22.81
N MET A 81 9.54 7.42 -22.80
CA MET A 81 8.74 6.99 -23.95
C MET A 81 7.50 7.88 -24.06
N GLU A 82 6.96 8.02 -25.27
CA GLU A 82 5.65 8.64 -25.46
C GLU A 82 4.56 7.74 -24.86
N LEU A 83 3.84 8.28 -23.87
CA LEU A 83 2.77 7.59 -23.17
C LEU A 83 1.44 8.35 -23.35
N PRO A 84 0.30 7.65 -23.42
CA PRO A 84 -1.02 8.29 -23.61
C PRO A 84 -1.58 8.91 -22.32
N TYR A 85 -0.72 9.17 -21.32
CA TYR A 85 -1.07 9.74 -20.02
C TYR A 85 0.09 10.60 -19.48
N GLY A 86 -0.23 11.54 -18.58
CA GLY A 86 0.78 12.37 -17.93
C GLY A 86 1.67 11.56 -16.99
N THR A 87 2.97 11.84 -17.02
CA THR A 87 3.99 11.23 -16.15
C THR A 87 4.44 12.19 -15.06
N MET A 88 5.12 11.66 -14.05
CA MET A 88 5.90 12.43 -13.10
C MET A 88 7.38 12.31 -13.46
N SER A 89 8.08 13.44 -13.41
CA SER A 89 9.54 13.50 -13.57
C SER A 89 10.25 12.77 -12.42
N ASP A 90 11.50 12.37 -12.67
CA ASP A 90 12.32 11.70 -11.66
C ASP A 90 12.45 12.53 -10.36
N ASP A 91 12.59 13.85 -10.47
CA ASP A 91 12.74 14.73 -9.31
C ASP A 91 11.44 14.89 -8.52
N GLU A 92 10.30 15.02 -9.21
CA GLU A 92 8.99 14.98 -8.55
C GLU A 92 8.82 13.66 -7.78
N MET A 93 9.24 12.51 -8.36
CA MET A 93 9.18 11.22 -7.70
C MET A 93 10.06 11.19 -6.44
N ARG A 94 11.32 11.63 -6.54
CA ARG A 94 12.25 11.70 -5.40
C ARG A 94 11.69 12.55 -4.25
N CYS A 95 11.02 13.65 -4.58
CA CYS A 95 10.49 14.63 -3.62
C CYS A 95 9.14 14.26 -2.98
N LEU A 96 8.52 13.13 -3.34
CA LEU A 96 7.26 12.72 -2.71
C LEU A 96 7.38 12.57 -1.18
N GLY A 97 6.35 12.98 -0.46
CA GLY A 97 6.26 12.94 1.00
C GLY A 97 6.16 11.55 1.63
N VAL A 98 6.52 10.47 0.92
CA VAL A 98 6.44 9.07 1.39
C VAL A 98 7.09 8.86 2.78
N PRO A 99 8.27 9.46 3.11
CA PRO A 99 8.88 9.27 4.42
C PRO A 99 8.00 9.67 5.61
N GLN A 100 7.03 10.57 5.40
CA GLN A 100 6.13 11.08 6.43
C GLN A 100 5.05 10.06 6.82
N LEU A 101 4.68 9.16 5.88
CA LEU A 101 3.56 8.24 6.00
C LEU A 101 3.84 7.01 6.88
N GLN A 102 5.11 6.72 7.17
CA GLN A 102 5.45 5.47 7.86
C GLN A 102 6.76 5.56 8.65
N ASP A 103 6.70 5.12 9.91
CA ASP A 103 7.86 4.98 10.79
C ASP A 103 8.39 3.53 10.76
N SER A 104 7.49 2.54 10.75
CA SER A 104 7.80 1.11 10.71
C SER A 104 6.73 0.37 9.90
N GLY A 105 7.11 -0.44 8.91
CA GLY A 105 6.17 -1.14 8.03
C GLY A 105 6.74 -1.52 6.67
N LEU A 106 5.85 -1.71 5.69
CA LEU A 106 6.21 -2.13 4.33
C LEU A 106 5.76 -1.12 3.25
N ILE A 107 6.47 -1.09 2.13
CA ILE A 107 6.05 -0.41 0.90
C ILE A 107 6.06 -1.38 -0.27
N PHE A 108 5.02 -1.35 -1.09
CA PHE A 108 4.87 -2.08 -2.35
C PHE A 108 4.93 -1.08 -3.50
N LEU A 109 6.00 -1.09 -4.28
CA LEU A 109 6.26 -0.11 -5.34
C LEU A 109 6.31 -0.78 -6.70
N TRP A 110 5.28 -0.56 -7.52
CA TRP A 110 5.24 -1.06 -8.89
C TRP A 110 6.26 -0.33 -9.77
N VAL A 111 7.01 -1.09 -10.55
CA VAL A 111 8.09 -0.60 -11.41
C VAL A 111 8.10 -1.29 -12.78
N THR A 112 8.54 -0.56 -13.80
CA THR A 112 8.67 -1.06 -15.18
C THR A 112 9.77 -0.32 -15.93
N GLY A 113 10.37 -0.94 -16.95
CA GLY A 113 11.43 -0.31 -17.76
C GLY A 113 12.57 0.25 -16.90
N ARG A 114 12.99 1.49 -17.17
CA ARG A 114 14.03 2.21 -16.39
C ARG A 114 13.63 2.49 -14.93
N ALA A 115 12.34 2.43 -14.60
CA ALA A 115 11.87 2.64 -13.24
C ALA A 115 12.24 1.47 -12.31
N MET A 116 12.76 0.36 -12.86
CA MET A 116 13.41 -0.68 -12.06
C MET A 116 14.54 -0.09 -11.21
N GLU A 117 15.41 0.72 -11.80
CA GLU A 117 16.55 1.33 -11.12
C GLU A 117 16.12 2.56 -10.31
N LEU A 118 15.32 3.45 -10.92
CA LEU A 118 14.81 4.66 -10.24
C LEU A 118 13.92 4.31 -9.03
N GLY A 119 13.12 3.26 -9.11
CA GLY A 119 12.31 2.78 -7.99
C GLY A 119 13.18 2.27 -6.83
N ARG A 120 14.29 1.58 -7.12
CA ARG A 120 15.28 1.17 -6.10
C ARG A 120 15.96 2.38 -5.47
N GLU A 121 16.27 3.41 -6.25
CA GLU A 121 16.78 4.69 -5.77
C GLU A 121 15.77 5.38 -4.84
N CYS A 122 14.51 5.50 -5.27
CA CYS A 122 13.43 6.11 -4.49
C CYS A 122 13.19 5.38 -3.17
N LEU A 123 13.17 4.04 -3.17
CA LEU A 123 13.04 3.26 -1.93
C LEU A 123 14.14 3.63 -0.93
N LYS A 124 15.40 3.67 -1.38
CA LYS A 124 16.54 4.05 -0.53
C LYS A 124 16.41 5.48 -0.02
N LEU A 125 16.06 6.42 -0.89
CA LEU A 125 15.84 7.83 -0.52
C LEU A 125 14.72 7.99 0.51
N TRP A 126 13.65 7.20 0.39
CA TRP A 126 12.53 7.23 1.33
C TRP A 126 12.79 6.48 2.65
N GLY A 127 13.97 5.87 2.80
CA GLY A 127 14.41 5.19 4.01
C GLY A 127 13.97 3.72 4.10
N TYR A 128 13.76 3.06 2.96
CA TYR A 128 13.42 1.64 2.88
C TYR A 128 14.60 0.80 2.41
N GLU A 129 14.72 -0.39 2.99
CA GLU A 129 15.53 -1.47 2.45
C GLU A 129 14.66 -2.39 1.60
N ARG A 130 15.07 -2.68 0.36
CA ARG A 130 14.36 -3.66 -0.47
C ARG A 130 14.61 -5.07 0.06
N VAL A 131 13.55 -5.73 0.52
CA VAL A 131 13.60 -7.06 1.14
C VAL A 131 12.99 -8.16 0.28
N ASP A 132 12.14 -7.80 -0.69
CA ASP A 132 11.50 -8.77 -1.60
C ASP A 132 11.21 -8.12 -2.98
N GLU A 133 10.79 -8.93 -3.95
CA GLU A 133 10.38 -8.48 -5.27
C GLU A 133 9.28 -9.40 -5.84
N LEU A 134 8.05 -8.92 -5.81
CA LEU A 134 6.91 -9.63 -6.36
C LEU A 134 6.84 -9.45 -7.88
N ILE A 135 6.52 -10.52 -8.61
CA ILE A 135 6.22 -10.46 -10.03
C ILE A 135 4.77 -10.82 -10.31
N TRP A 136 4.13 -10.06 -11.18
CA TRP A 136 2.83 -10.42 -11.75
C TRP A 136 3.03 -10.99 -13.15
N VAL A 137 2.80 -12.29 -13.32
CA VAL A 137 2.74 -12.96 -14.61
C VAL A 137 1.39 -12.69 -15.26
N LYS A 138 1.42 -12.08 -16.44
CA LYS A 138 0.25 -11.66 -17.20
C LYS A 138 -0.30 -12.81 -18.04
N THR A 139 -1.50 -13.26 -17.69
CA THR A 139 -2.21 -14.30 -18.46
C THR A 139 -3.37 -13.72 -19.27
N ASN A 140 -3.81 -14.47 -20.28
CA ASN A 140 -5.10 -14.26 -20.92
C ASN A 140 -6.18 -15.15 -20.25
N GLN A 141 -7.42 -15.05 -20.74
CA GLN A 141 -8.57 -15.85 -20.29
C GLN A 141 -8.37 -17.38 -20.33
N LEU A 142 -7.39 -17.86 -21.12
CA LEU A 142 -7.04 -19.27 -21.23
C LEU A 142 -5.87 -19.66 -20.32
N GLN A 143 -5.49 -18.80 -19.37
CA GLN A 143 -4.37 -18.98 -18.45
C GLN A 143 -3.03 -19.19 -19.18
N ARG A 144 -2.88 -18.59 -20.35
CA ARG A 144 -1.63 -18.60 -21.13
C ARG A 144 -0.95 -17.24 -21.05
N ILE A 145 0.37 -17.26 -20.98
CA ILE A 145 1.18 -16.03 -21.07
C ILE A 145 0.93 -15.36 -22.42
N ILE A 146 0.72 -14.05 -22.40
CA ILE A 146 0.61 -13.22 -23.59
C ILE A 146 2.01 -13.07 -24.20
N ARG A 147 2.26 -13.76 -25.32
CA ARG A 147 3.59 -13.84 -25.97
C ARG A 147 3.70 -13.05 -27.28
N THR A 148 2.57 -12.65 -27.85
CA THR A 148 2.48 -11.93 -29.13
C THR A 148 2.38 -10.42 -28.90
N GLY A 149 2.70 -9.63 -29.93
CA GLY A 149 2.88 -8.17 -29.82
C GLY A 149 4.35 -7.78 -29.61
N ARG A 150 4.66 -6.48 -29.78
CA ARG A 150 5.96 -5.88 -29.42
C ARG A 150 5.79 -5.18 -28.08
N THR A 151 5.96 -5.93 -27.00
CA THR A 151 5.67 -5.46 -25.63
C THR A 151 6.92 -5.06 -24.84
N GLY A 152 8.11 -5.20 -25.44
CA GLY A 152 9.38 -4.74 -24.89
C GLY A 152 10.37 -4.38 -26.01
N HIS A 153 11.50 -3.78 -25.63
CA HIS A 153 12.50 -3.29 -26.58
C HIS A 153 13.33 -4.41 -27.22
N TRP A 154 13.66 -5.44 -26.44
CA TRP A 154 14.52 -6.55 -26.87
C TRP A 154 13.81 -7.91 -26.75
N LEU A 155 13.11 -8.12 -25.64
CA LEU A 155 12.30 -9.31 -25.37
C LEU A 155 10.88 -8.88 -25.06
N ASN A 156 9.90 -9.73 -25.40
CA ASN A 156 8.51 -9.49 -25.02
C ASN A 156 8.35 -9.58 -23.49
N HIS A 157 7.67 -8.60 -22.92
CA HIS A 157 7.41 -8.52 -21.48
C HIS A 157 6.13 -9.28 -21.13
N GLY A 158 6.29 -10.41 -20.42
CA GLY A 158 5.18 -11.22 -19.90
C GLY A 158 4.82 -10.96 -18.44
N LYS A 159 5.46 -9.97 -17.79
CA LYS A 159 5.27 -9.66 -16.37
C LYS A 159 5.47 -8.18 -16.03
N GLU A 160 4.93 -7.77 -14.90
CA GLU A 160 5.26 -6.53 -14.18
C GLU A 160 5.91 -6.85 -12.82
N HIS A 161 6.69 -5.92 -12.28
CA HIS A 161 7.40 -6.09 -11.00
C HIS A 161 6.86 -5.13 -9.95
N CYS A 162 6.86 -5.57 -8.70
CA CYS A 162 6.54 -4.78 -7.53
C CYS A 162 7.64 -4.98 -6.48
N LEU A 163 8.43 -3.93 -6.25
CA LEU A 163 9.48 -3.95 -5.23
C LEU A 163 8.83 -3.91 -3.84
N VAL A 164 9.31 -4.75 -2.92
CA VAL A 164 8.87 -4.73 -1.52
C VAL A 164 9.98 -4.15 -0.66
N GLY A 165 9.71 -2.99 -0.08
CA GLY A 165 10.61 -2.30 0.84
C GLY A 165 10.16 -2.42 2.29
N MET A 166 11.10 -2.57 3.22
CA MET A 166 10.86 -2.54 4.66
C MET A 166 11.50 -1.29 5.27
N LYS A 167 10.80 -0.65 6.20
CA LYS A 167 11.32 0.45 7.01
C LYS A 167 11.06 0.13 8.48
N GLY A 168 12.04 0.44 9.34
CA GLY A 168 11.96 0.11 10.77
C GLY A 168 11.94 -1.39 11.04
N SER A 169 11.24 -1.79 12.11
CA SER A 169 11.11 -3.20 12.54
C SER A 169 9.65 -3.50 12.90
N PRO A 170 8.78 -3.79 11.91
CA PRO A 170 7.36 -4.06 12.16
C PRO A 170 7.17 -5.42 12.87
N GLU A 171 6.50 -5.43 14.02
CA GLU A 171 6.42 -6.59 14.92
C GLU A 171 5.35 -7.63 14.53
N ASN A 172 4.30 -7.23 13.78
CA ASN A 172 3.11 -8.06 13.53
C ASN A 172 2.91 -8.37 12.04
N LEU A 173 3.92 -8.95 11.39
CA LEU A 173 3.84 -9.40 9.99
C LEU A 173 3.74 -10.91 9.88
N ASN A 174 2.74 -11.40 9.15
CA ASN A 174 2.59 -12.82 8.82
C ASN A 174 3.45 -13.18 7.59
N ARG A 175 4.76 -13.33 7.80
CA ARG A 175 5.72 -13.61 6.73
C ARG A 175 5.57 -15.03 6.19
N GLY A 176 5.71 -15.20 4.87
CA GLY A 176 5.79 -16.51 4.22
C GLY A 176 4.45 -17.22 3.97
N LEU A 177 3.31 -16.54 4.16
CA LEU A 177 1.99 -17.10 3.82
C LEU A 177 1.72 -17.16 2.31
N ASP A 178 2.22 -16.17 1.57
CA ASP A 178 2.04 -16.02 0.13
C ASP A 178 3.39 -16.06 -0.59
N CYS A 179 3.37 -16.50 -1.85
CA CYS A 179 4.55 -16.49 -2.73
C CYS A 179 4.76 -15.11 -3.37
N ASP A 180 5.96 -14.89 -3.89
CA ASP A 180 6.40 -13.71 -4.64
C ASP A 180 5.93 -13.68 -6.12
N VAL A 181 5.00 -14.57 -6.50
CA VAL A 181 4.46 -14.65 -7.87
C VAL A 181 2.94 -14.57 -7.85
N ILE A 182 2.40 -13.54 -8.50
CA ILE A 182 0.98 -13.46 -8.85
C ILE A 182 0.80 -13.94 -10.28
N VAL A 183 -0.15 -14.86 -10.52
CA VAL A 183 -0.59 -15.24 -11.85
C VAL A 183 -2.03 -14.78 -12.01
N ALA A 184 -2.24 -13.76 -12.84
CA ALA A 184 -3.57 -13.16 -12.99
C ALA A 184 -3.77 -12.60 -14.40
N GLU A 185 -5.03 -12.57 -14.82
CA GLU A 185 -5.42 -12.06 -16.13
C GLU A 185 -5.24 -10.55 -16.23
N VAL A 186 -4.79 -10.08 -17.40
CA VAL A 186 -4.78 -8.65 -17.70
C VAL A 186 -6.21 -8.15 -17.88
N ARG A 187 -6.55 -7.05 -17.19
CA ARG A 187 -7.86 -6.40 -17.26
C ARG A 187 -7.77 -5.09 -18.06
N ALA A 188 -8.25 -3.99 -17.51
CA ALA A 188 -8.08 -2.67 -18.10
C ALA A 188 -6.59 -2.23 -18.11
N THR A 189 -6.24 -1.31 -18.99
CA THR A 189 -4.87 -0.79 -19.10
C THR A 189 -4.39 -0.20 -17.77
N SER A 190 -3.23 -0.68 -17.32
CA SER A 190 -2.61 -0.33 -16.04
C SER A 190 -3.42 -0.72 -14.79
N HIS A 191 -4.41 -1.62 -14.90
CA HIS A 191 -5.09 -2.21 -13.74
C HIS A 191 -4.25 -3.38 -13.20
N LYS A 192 -3.56 -3.14 -12.09
CA LYS A 192 -2.80 -4.15 -11.35
C LYS A 192 -3.72 -5.25 -10.77
N PRO A 193 -3.22 -6.47 -10.51
CA PRO A 193 -4.06 -7.56 -10.04
C PRO A 193 -4.60 -7.30 -8.63
N ASP A 194 -5.91 -7.42 -8.44
CA ASP A 194 -6.55 -7.22 -7.12
C ASP A 194 -6.06 -8.23 -6.07
N GLU A 195 -5.47 -9.34 -6.50
CA GLU A 195 -4.83 -10.35 -5.65
C GLU A 195 -3.82 -9.74 -4.67
N ILE A 196 -3.16 -8.63 -5.04
CA ILE A 196 -2.20 -7.92 -4.19
C ILE A 196 -2.83 -7.44 -2.88
N TYR A 197 -4.11 -7.00 -2.90
CA TYR A 197 -4.79 -6.54 -1.68
C TYR A 197 -4.99 -7.69 -0.69
N GLY A 198 -5.32 -8.88 -1.19
CA GLY A 198 -5.47 -10.08 -0.37
C GLY A 198 -4.15 -10.54 0.24
N ILE A 199 -3.07 -10.50 -0.54
CA ILE A 199 -1.70 -10.80 -0.07
C ILE A 199 -1.32 -9.82 1.05
N ILE A 200 -1.52 -8.52 0.82
CA ILE A 200 -1.18 -7.48 1.80
C ILE A 200 -2.04 -7.61 3.07
N GLU A 201 -3.32 -7.93 2.95
CA GLU A 201 -4.21 -8.11 4.11
C GLU A 201 -3.82 -9.35 4.92
N ARG A 202 -3.41 -10.47 4.29
CA ARG A 202 -2.88 -11.63 5.02
C ARG A 202 -1.55 -11.33 5.70
N LEU A 203 -0.69 -10.55 5.05
CA LEU A 203 0.62 -10.14 5.58
C LEU A 203 0.50 -9.18 6.77
N SER A 204 -0.44 -8.22 6.72
CA SER A 204 -0.68 -7.21 7.76
C SER A 204 -2.20 -7.02 8.00
N PRO A 205 -2.85 -7.94 8.73
CA PRO A 205 -4.30 -7.98 8.87
C PRO A 205 -4.84 -6.84 9.73
N GLY A 206 -5.94 -6.23 9.32
CA GLY A 206 -6.67 -5.20 10.07
C GLY A 206 -5.94 -3.86 10.25
N THR A 207 -4.72 -3.73 9.71
CA THR A 207 -3.94 -2.50 9.81
C THR A 207 -4.41 -1.45 8.81
N ARG A 208 -4.15 -0.17 9.12
CA ARG A 208 -4.42 0.96 8.22
C ARG A 208 -3.36 1.02 7.12
N LYS A 209 -3.82 1.13 5.88
CA LYS A 209 -3.01 1.07 4.66
C LYS A 209 -3.29 2.27 3.76
N ILE A 210 -2.35 2.63 2.89
CA ILE A 210 -2.52 3.73 1.95
C ILE A 210 -2.04 3.35 0.56
N GLU A 211 -2.83 3.70 -0.45
CA GLU A 211 -2.48 3.53 -1.85
C GLU A 211 -2.28 4.89 -2.51
N LEU A 212 -1.12 5.05 -3.15
CA LEU A 212 -0.72 6.25 -3.89
C LEU A 212 -0.94 6.01 -5.39
N PHE A 213 -1.45 7.02 -6.08
CA PHE A 213 -1.81 6.98 -7.50
C PHE A 213 -2.96 6.02 -7.85
N GLY A 214 -3.81 5.72 -6.87
CA GLY A 214 -4.96 4.83 -7.06
C GLY A 214 -6.12 5.48 -7.82
N ARG A 215 -7.00 4.63 -8.36
CA ARG A 215 -8.20 4.97 -9.13
C ARG A 215 -9.46 4.46 -8.42
N PRO A 216 -10.69 4.78 -8.88
CA PRO A 216 -11.91 4.34 -8.21
C PRO A 216 -12.03 2.82 -7.97
N HIS A 217 -11.47 1.99 -8.86
CA HIS A 217 -11.49 0.53 -8.71
C HIS A 217 -10.53 0.00 -7.64
N ASN A 218 -9.60 0.82 -7.15
CA ASN A 218 -8.61 0.48 -6.14
C ASN A 218 -9.09 0.72 -4.70
N VAL A 219 -10.25 1.36 -4.54
CA VAL A 219 -10.79 1.74 -3.24
C VAL A 219 -11.22 0.49 -2.46
N GLN A 220 -10.59 0.25 -1.31
CA GLN A 220 -10.75 -0.98 -0.50
C GLN A 220 -10.92 -0.67 1.00
N PRO A 221 -11.57 -1.55 1.79
CA PRO A 221 -11.62 -1.41 3.25
C PRO A 221 -10.22 -1.40 3.86
N ASN A 222 -10.01 -0.67 4.96
CA ASN A 222 -8.72 -0.40 5.61
C ASN A 222 -7.72 0.44 4.79
N TRP A 223 -8.03 0.77 3.54
CA TRP A 223 -7.19 1.59 2.68
C TRP A 223 -7.69 3.05 2.61
N ILE A 224 -6.72 3.95 2.55
CA ILE A 224 -6.92 5.31 2.03
C ILE A 224 -6.33 5.35 0.62
N THR A 225 -7.14 5.70 -0.37
CA THR A 225 -6.68 5.80 -1.76
C THR A 225 -6.46 7.27 -2.15
N LEU A 226 -5.25 7.61 -2.57
CA LEU A 226 -4.88 8.93 -3.06
C LEU A 226 -4.67 8.89 -4.57
N GLY A 227 -5.33 9.78 -5.31
CA GLY A 227 -5.13 9.91 -6.74
C GLY A 227 -5.93 11.06 -7.32
N ASN A 228 -5.59 11.51 -8.53
CA ASN A 228 -6.32 12.60 -9.19
C ASN A 228 -7.63 12.13 -9.87
N GLN A 229 -7.82 10.82 -10.00
CA GLN A 229 -8.96 10.19 -10.68
C GLN A 229 -9.99 9.58 -9.73
N VAL A 230 -9.79 9.63 -8.42
CA VAL A 230 -10.86 9.30 -7.46
C VAL A 230 -11.84 10.46 -7.35
N ASP A 231 -13.08 10.18 -6.98
CA ASP A 231 -14.16 11.17 -6.99
C ASP A 231 -14.25 11.93 -5.66
N GLY A 232 -13.71 13.15 -5.63
CA GLY A 232 -13.76 14.03 -4.47
C GLY A 232 -13.05 13.46 -3.23
N VAL A 233 -13.57 13.80 -2.05
CA VAL A 233 -12.99 13.41 -0.75
C VAL A 233 -14.01 12.64 0.07
N ARG A 234 -13.66 11.42 0.47
CA ARG A 234 -14.42 10.62 1.42
C ARG A 234 -13.52 10.10 2.52
N LEU A 235 -13.71 10.64 3.72
CA LEU A 235 -13.04 10.23 4.94
C LEU A 235 -14.09 9.79 5.96
N VAL A 236 -13.77 8.79 6.78
CA VAL A 236 -14.68 8.27 7.82
C VAL A 236 -14.09 8.39 9.23
N ASP A 237 -12.78 8.52 9.34
CA ASP A 237 -12.08 8.76 10.61
C ASP A 237 -12.30 10.22 11.07
N PRO A 238 -12.95 10.45 12.24
CA PRO A 238 -13.23 11.80 12.73
C PRO A 238 -11.98 12.67 12.94
N GLU A 239 -10.87 12.08 13.41
CA GLU A 239 -9.62 12.82 13.64
C GLU A 239 -9.01 13.24 12.30
N LEU A 240 -9.01 12.33 11.33
CA LEU A 240 -8.54 12.61 9.98
C LEU A 240 -9.40 13.65 9.26
N ILE A 241 -10.73 13.60 9.43
CA ILE A 241 -11.64 14.62 8.90
C ILE A 241 -11.31 15.99 9.49
N GLY A 242 -11.08 16.06 10.80
CA GLY A 242 -10.69 17.30 11.48
C GLY A 242 -9.35 17.84 10.97
N ALA A 243 -8.35 16.97 10.85
CA ALA A 243 -7.03 17.31 10.33
C ALA A 243 -7.09 17.79 8.87
N PHE A 244 -7.87 17.10 8.03
CA PHE A 244 -8.09 17.48 6.63
C PHE A 244 -8.72 18.88 6.53
N LYS A 245 -9.81 19.13 7.24
CA LYS A 245 -10.50 20.44 7.23
C LYS A 245 -9.62 21.57 7.73
N LYS A 246 -8.75 21.30 8.72
CA LYS A 246 -7.78 22.28 9.21
C LYS A 246 -6.72 22.59 8.15
N ARG A 247 -6.27 21.59 7.39
CA ARG A 247 -5.17 21.74 6.42
C ARG A 247 -5.63 22.24 5.05
N TYR A 248 -6.83 21.88 4.63
CA TYR A 248 -7.48 22.26 3.38
C TYR A 248 -8.90 22.80 3.66
N PRO A 249 -9.04 24.04 4.16
CA PRO A 249 -10.34 24.62 4.48
C PRO A 249 -11.28 24.76 3.27
N ASP A 250 -10.71 24.90 2.06
CA ASP A 250 -11.43 24.94 0.78
C ASP A 250 -11.62 23.55 0.14
N GLY A 251 -11.02 22.51 0.73
CA GLY A 251 -11.03 21.14 0.22
C GLY A 251 -10.19 20.91 -1.04
N ASN A 252 -9.43 21.90 -1.52
CA ASN A 252 -8.68 21.78 -2.77
C ASN A 252 -7.31 21.13 -2.53
N CYS A 253 -7.15 19.88 -2.96
CA CYS A 253 -5.89 19.13 -2.90
C CYS A 253 -5.24 18.96 -4.28
N MET A 254 -5.70 19.69 -5.29
CA MET A 254 -5.27 19.56 -6.69
C MET A 254 -4.32 20.67 -7.12
N ALA A 255 -4.27 21.79 -6.40
CA ALA A 255 -3.42 22.93 -6.70
C ALA A 255 -2.17 22.95 -5.81
N PRO A 256 -1.07 23.54 -6.28
CA PRO A 256 0.08 23.85 -5.42
C PRO A 256 -0.36 24.66 -4.20
N PRO A 257 0.29 24.45 -3.04
CA PRO A 257 0.04 25.31 -1.89
C PRO A 257 0.38 26.77 -2.25
N PRO A 258 -0.34 27.75 -1.67
CA PRO A 258 -0.01 29.16 -1.89
C PRO A 258 1.45 29.41 -1.48
N PRO A 259 2.18 30.28 -2.22
CA PRO A 259 3.57 30.57 -1.92
C PRO A 259 3.70 31.09 -0.49
N ASP A 260 4.72 30.62 0.21
CA ASP A 260 5.00 31.05 1.58
C ASP A 260 5.30 32.57 1.56
N PRO A 261 4.49 33.41 2.25
CA PRO A 261 4.73 34.84 2.30
C PRO A 261 6.07 35.23 2.94
N GLY A 262 6.78 34.28 3.57
CA GLY A 262 8.11 34.48 4.18
C GLY A 262 9.32 34.23 3.27
N LEU A 263 9.12 33.81 2.02
CA LEU A 263 10.20 33.56 1.04
C LEU A 263 9.98 34.45 -0.20
N ALA A 264 10.22 35.76 -0.04
CA ALA A 264 10.33 36.73 -1.12
C ALA A 264 11.63 37.53 -1.00
#